data_AF-A0A955QCP4-F1
#
_entry.id   AF-A0A955QCP4-F1
#
_cell.length_a   1.000
_cell.length_b   1.000
_cell.length_c   1.000
_cell.angle_alpha   90.00
_cell.angle_beta   90.00
_cell.angle_gamma   90.00
#
_symmetry.space_group_name_H-M   'P 1'
#
loop_
_entity.id
_entity.type
_entity.pdbx_description
1 polymer ?
#
loop_
_entity_poly.entity_id
_entity_poly.type
_entity_poly.pdbx_seq_one_letter_code
_entity_poly.pdbx_strand_id
1 'polypeptide(L)'
;MAVPQDNRFFQRGGFEGFTTYGLCQIVTSFEAYRGVHTFHPVRGEFFAVLDDPRKIDGDGARKKTSRGPKPADTSYLSLSVDSDGRTTVGADGAMLECANVKIDAGKSLWFHWAFSRFDWSPGNDFAVFEAYDGNGTQGSPVYRQLLTQSLDLEKTSQWYSDWRVCAWRPDTNFSGTLRWVVSNGLSTSTGLPRPGGAARPSALLIDCVEID
;
A
#
# COMPACT_ATOMS: atom_id res chain seq x y z
N MET A 1 6.62 -6.98 20.33
CA MET A 1 6.97 -8.11 19.46
C MET A 1 7.91 -7.58 18.38
N ALA A 2 8.92 -8.32 17.94
CA ALA A 2 9.56 -7.96 16.68
C ALA A 2 8.54 -8.17 15.53
N VAL A 3 8.81 -7.70 14.31
CA VAL A 3 8.07 -8.18 13.12
C VAL A 3 7.95 -9.72 13.18
N PRO A 4 6.81 -10.35 12.81
CA PRO A 4 6.55 -11.77 13.04
C PRO A 4 7.66 -12.62 12.44
N GLN A 5 8.60 -13.09 13.26
CA GLN A 5 9.85 -13.71 12.77
C GLN A 5 9.59 -14.96 11.92
N ASP A 6 8.50 -15.67 12.21
CA ASP A 6 8.04 -16.86 11.51
C ASP A 6 7.16 -16.56 10.28
N ASN A 7 6.88 -15.28 9.97
CA ASN A 7 6.08 -14.88 8.81
C ASN A 7 6.47 -13.53 8.18
N ARG A 8 7.73 -13.12 8.34
CA ARG A 8 8.21 -11.78 7.98
C ARG A 8 8.34 -11.53 6.47
N PHE A 9 8.42 -12.60 5.67
CA PHE A 9 8.28 -12.58 4.21
C PHE A 9 7.11 -13.46 3.77
N PHE A 10 6.02 -13.46 4.54
CA PHE A 10 4.76 -14.17 4.23
C PHE A 10 4.91 -15.69 4.00
N GLN A 11 5.99 -16.29 4.50
CA GLN A 11 6.37 -17.68 4.23
C GLN A 11 5.35 -18.73 4.67
N ARG A 12 4.35 -18.35 5.47
CA ARG A 12 3.26 -19.23 5.88
C ARG A 12 2.07 -19.23 4.92
N GLY A 13 2.09 -18.40 3.89
CA GLY A 13 0.97 -18.27 2.94
C GLY A 13 -0.24 -17.52 3.51
N GLY A 14 -0.04 -16.76 4.60
CA GLY A 14 -1.10 -16.05 5.31
C GLY A 14 -0.62 -14.75 5.95
N PHE A 15 -1.56 -14.02 6.55
CA PHE A 15 -1.33 -12.74 7.23
C PHE A 15 -1.05 -12.90 8.73
N GLU A 16 -0.59 -14.06 9.20
CA GLU A 16 -0.28 -14.24 10.63
C GLU A 16 0.69 -13.17 11.13
N GLY A 17 0.28 -12.48 12.20
CA GLY A 17 1.02 -11.35 12.78
C GLY A 17 0.77 -10.00 12.12
N PHE A 18 -0.15 -9.94 11.16
CA PHE A 18 -0.62 -8.72 10.51
C PHE A 18 -2.15 -8.57 10.61
N THR A 19 -2.62 -7.34 10.59
CA THR A 19 -4.04 -7.00 10.46
C THR A 19 -4.28 -6.40 9.08
N THR A 20 -5.35 -6.81 8.41
CA THR A 20 -5.69 -6.33 7.06
C THR A 20 -6.99 -5.52 7.07
N TYR A 21 -7.02 -4.44 6.29
CA TYR A 21 -8.21 -3.63 6.04
C TYR A 21 -8.39 -3.49 4.53
N GLY A 22 -9.63 -3.54 4.03
CA GLY A 22 -9.85 -3.63 2.60
C GLY A 22 -9.53 -5.01 2.02
N LEU A 23 -9.34 -5.06 0.71
CA LEU A 23 -8.98 -6.29 0.01
C LEU A 23 -7.47 -6.53 0.15
N CYS A 24 -7.07 -7.55 0.90
CA CYS A 24 -5.67 -7.99 0.98
C CYS A 24 -5.62 -9.49 0.66
N GLN A 25 -4.59 -9.93 -0.04
CA GLN A 25 -4.38 -11.34 -0.39
C GLN A 25 -2.90 -11.71 -0.32
N ILE A 26 -2.63 -12.97 0.00
CA ILE A 26 -1.31 -13.58 -0.16
C ILE A 26 -1.31 -14.39 -1.44
N VAL A 27 -0.29 -14.20 -2.28
CA VAL A 27 -0.19 -14.85 -3.60
C VAL A 27 1.23 -15.34 -3.86
N THR A 28 1.36 -16.28 -4.80
CA THR A 28 2.66 -16.75 -5.33
C THR A 28 3.07 -16.02 -6.61
N SER A 29 2.14 -15.31 -7.25
CA SER A 29 2.39 -14.43 -8.39
C SER A 29 1.29 -13.38 -8.54
N PHE A 30 1.62 -12.26 -9.18
CA PHE A 30 0.67 -11.18 -9.46
C PHE A 30 0.95 -10.58 -10.84
N GLU A 31 -0.05 -10.57 -11.71
CA GLU A 31 0.04 -9.97 -13.04
C GLU A 31 -0.33 -8.49 -12.95
N ALA A 32 0.56 -7.62 -13.43
CA ALA A 32 0.34 -6.17 -13.45
C ALA A 32 -0.86 -5.81 -14.35
N TYR A 33 -1.64 -4.81 -13.94
CA TYR A 33 -2.77 -4.36 -14.75
C TYR A 33 -2.30 -3.80 -16.10
N ARG A 34 -2.82 -4.37 -17.20
CA ARG A 34 -2.42 -4.05 -18.60
C ARG A 34 -0.93 -4.23 -18.91
N GLY A 35 -0.17 -4.83 -18.01
CA GLY A 35 1.24 -5.16 -18.23
C GLY A 35 1.39 -6.63 -18.61
N VAL A 36 2.36 -6.92 -19.48
CA VAL A 36 2.87 -8.30 -19.67
C VAL A 36 3.76 -8.76 -18.50
N HIS A 37 3.84 -7.97 -17.44
CA HIS A 37 4.71 -8.26 -16.29
C HIS A 37 3.98 -9.08 -15.23
N THR A 38 4.65 -10.12 -14.78
CA THR A 38 4.23 -10.95 -13.65
C THR A 38 5.25 -10.80 -12.54
N PHE A 39 4.80 -10.32 -11.39
CA PHE A 39 5.57 -10.29 -10.16
C PHE A 39 5.60 -11.67 -9.54
N HIS A 40 6.79 -12.02 -9.05
CA HIS A 40 7.04 -13.17 -8.20
C HIS A 40 7.63 -12.68 -6.86
N PRO A 41 7.50 -13.46 -5.78
CA PRO A 41 8.10 -13.12 -4.49
C PRO A 41 9.60 -12.85 -4.65
N VAL A 42 10.10 -11.86 -3.93
CA VAL A 42 11.54 -11.59 -3.82
C VAL A 42 12.20 -12.69 -2.99
N ARG A 43 11.50 -13.17 -1.96
CA ARG A 43 11.97 -14.26 -1.09
C ARG A 43 10.85 -15.25 -0.78
N GLY A 44 11.21 -16.52 -0.65
CA GLY A 44 10.25 -17.57 -0.31
C GLY A 44 9.27 -17.82 -1.45
N GLU A 45 8.04 -18.17 -1.10
CA GLU A 45 7.01 -18.59 -2.06
C GLU A 45 5.85 -17.58 -2.18
N PHE A 46 5.70 -16.68 -1.22
CA PHE A 46 4.51 -15.84 -1.08
C PHE A 46 4.87 -14.37 -0.87
N PHE A 47 3.98 -13.48 -1.30
CA PHE A 47 4.01 -12.06 -0.96
C PHE A 47 2.60 -11.51 -0.79
N ALA A 48 2.49 -10.35 -0.14
CA ALA A 48 1.22 -9.68 0.08
C ALA A 48 0.86 -8.74 -1.07
N VAL A 49 -0.42 -8.73 -1.43
CA VAL A 49 -1.01 -7.74 -2.34
C VAL A 49 -2.14 -7.03 -1.60
N LEU A 50 -2.00 -5.71 -1.50
CA LEU A 50 -3.01 -4.81 -0.98
C LEU A 50 -3.77 -4.22 -2.17
N ASP A 51 -5.08 -4.42 -2.14
CA ASP A 51 -6.04 -4.22 -3.22
C ASP A 51 -5.75 -5.05 -4.48
N ASP A 52 -6.63 -5.00 -5.49
CA ASP A 52 -6.36 -5.68 -6.76
C ASP A 52 -7.09 -4.99 -7.94
N PRO A 53 -6.36 -4.36 -8.88
CA PRO A 53 -6.91 -3.75 -10.09
C PRO A 53 -7.69 -4.72 -11.00
N ARG A 54 -7.57 -6.03 -10.79
CA ARG A 54 -8.26 -7.06 -11.59
C ARG A 54 -9.60 -7.47 -10.97
N LYS A 55 -9.89 -7.05 -9.73
CA LYS A 55 -11.14 -7.35 -9.03
C LYS A 55 -12.19 -6.25 -9.24
N ILE A 56 -12.31 -5.80 -10.49
CA ILE A 56 -13.22 -4.74 -10.94
C ILE A 56 -14.31 -5.25 -11.89
N ASP A 57 -15.45 -4.58 -11.96
CA ASP A 57 -16.52 -4.80 -12.94
C ASP A 57 -16.23 -4.11 -14.28
N GLY A 58 -17.21 -4.13 -15.19
CA GLY A 58 -17.06 -3.58 -16.54
C GLY A 58 -16.81 -2.06 -16.59
N ASP A 59 -17.21 -1.33 -15.54
CA ASP A 59 -17.02 0.13 -15.47
C ASP A 59 -15.68 0.52 -14.80
N GLY A 60 -14.90 -0.50 -14.42
CA GLY A 60 -13.68 -0.36 -13.68
C GLY A 60 -13.92 -0.17 -12.20
N ALA A 61 -15.11 -0.47 -11.68
CA ALA A 61 -15.43 -0.36 -10.27
C ALA A 61 -15.12 -1.64 -9.50
N ARG A 62 -14.63 -1.58 -8.25
CA ARG A 62 -14.43 -2.78 -7.42
C ARG A 62 -15.69 -3.64 -7.44
N LYS A 63 -15.56 -4.92 -7.81
CA LYS A 63 -16.69 -5.84 -7.88
C LYS A 63 -17.35 -5.90 -6.51
N LYS A 64 -18.59 -5.40 -6.41
CA LYS A 64 -19.39 -5.53 -5.19
C LYS A 64 -19.65 -7.01 -4.93
N THR A 65 -19.09 -7.54 -3.87
CA THR A 65 -19.42 -8.88 -3.38
C THR A 65 -20.14 -8.72 -2.05
N SER A 66 -21.28 -9.38 -1.87
CA SER A 66 -22.08 -9.29 -0.64
C SER A 66 -21.34 -9.80 0.61
N ARG A 67 -20.20 -10.48 0.42
CA ARG A 67 -19.36 -11.05 1.48
C ARG A 67 -17.90 -10.60 1.43
N GLY A 68 -17.51 -9.71 0.51
CA GLY A 68 -16.13 -9.23 0.42
C GLY A 68 -15.80 -8.16 1.47
N PRO A 69 -14.51 -7.96 1.77
CA PRO A 69 -14.10 -6.89 2.66
C PRO A 69 -14.49 -5.54 2.07
N LYS A 70 -15.02 -4.65 2.92
CA LYS A 70 -15.24 -3.26 2.54
C LYS A 70 -13.88 -2.58 2.36
N PRO A 71 -13.69 -1.72 1.35
CA PRO A 71 -12.50 -0.88 1.24
C PRO A 71 -12.22 -0.12 2.54
N ALA A 72 -10.94 0.00 2.89
CA ALA A 72 -10.51 0.79 4.03
C ALA A 72 -10.70 2.29 3.72
N ASP A 73 -11.17 3.07 4.69
CA ASP A 73 -11.25 4.53 4.56
C ASP A 73 -9.84 5.14 4.68
N THR A 74 -9.38 5.79 3.62
CA THR A 74 -8.06 6.42 3.53
C THR A 74 -8.16 7.95 3.44
N SER A 75 -9.33 8.53 3.70
CA SER A 75 -9.59 9.98 3.54
C SER A 75 -8.76 10.89 4.44
N TYR A 76 -8.15 10.33 5.50
CA TYR A 76 -7.19 11.04 6.35
C TYR A 76 -5.84 11.28 5.67
N LEU A 77 -5.55 10.61 4.56
CA LEU A 77 -4.31 10.77 3.81
C LEU A 77 -4.43 11.95 2.84
N SER A 78 -3.41 12.80 2.86
CA SER A 78 -3.26 13.91 1.93
C SER A 78 -1.80 14.00 1.50
N LEU A 79 -1.56 13.96 0.20
CA LEU A 79 -0.26 14.17 -0.41
C LEU A 79 -0.17 15.63 -0.86
N SER A 80 0.83 16.33 -0.34
CA SER A 80 1.13 17.70 -0.74
C SER A 80 1.47 17.77 -2.23
N VAL A 81 0.86 18.74 -2.90
CA VAL A 81 1.20 19.33 -4.20
C VAL A 81 2.15 18.51 -5.07
N ASP A 82 1.57 17.73 -5.99
CA ASP A 82 2.29 17.14 -7.12
C ASP A 82 2.95 18.25 -7.98
N SER A 83 3.82 17.89 -8.93
CA SER A 83 4.56 18.86 -9.77
C SER A 83 3.72 19.96 -10.44
N ASP A 84 2.42 19.73 -10.55
CA ASP A 84 1.43 20.60 -11.19
C ASP A 84 0.62 21.48 -10.19
N GLY A 85 1.03 21.58 -8.92
CA GLY A 85 0.32 22.42 -7.95
C GLY A 85 -0.83 21.72 -7.20
N ARG A 86 -1.04 20.41 -7.39
CA ARG A 86 -2.28 19.71 -7.01
C ARG A 86 -2.13 18.87 -5.76
N THR A 87 -3.02 19.07 -4.79
CA THR A 87 -3.14 18.18 -3.63
C THR A 87 -3.93 16.95 -4.00
N THR A 88 -3.47 15.78 -3.57
CA THR A 88 -4.22 14.52 -3.69
C THR A 88 -4.70 14.09 -2.33
N VAL A 89 -5.99 13.82 -2.18
CA VAL A 89 -6.59 13.30 -0.94
C VAL A 89 -6.97 11.83 -1.16
N GLY A 90 -6.73 10.98 -0.17
CA GLY A 90 -7.21 9.60 -0.20
C GLY A 90 -8.73 9.53 -0.18
N ALA A 91 -9.29 8.43 -0.66
CA ALA A 91 -10.72 8.16 -0.58
C ALA A 91 -10.96 6.81 0.09
N ASP A 92 -10.52 5.74 -0.56
CA ASP A 92 -10.55 4.40 -0.04
C ASP A 92 -9.40 3.54 -0.57
N GLY A 93 -9.22 2.34 -0.02
CA GLY A 93 -8.18 1.43 -0.46
C GLY A 93 -8.04 0.18 0.38
N ALA A 94 -6.79 -0.20 0.62
CA ALA A 94 -6.43 -1.34 1.45
C ALA A 94 -5.21 -1.01 2.32
N MET A 95 -5.15 -1.64 3.49
CA MET A 95 -4.09 -1.44 4.46
C MET A 95 -3.62 -2.78 5.04
N LEU A 96 -2.33 -2.84 5.35
CA LEU A 96 -1.70 -3.90 6.12
C LEU A 96 -1.05 -3.27 7.33
N GLU A 97 -1.32 -3.82 8.51
CA GLU A 97 -0.75 -3.33 9.77
C GLU A 97 0.02 -4.42 10.49
N CYS A 98 1.14 -4.05 11.09
CA CYS A 98 1.87 -4.88 12.03
C CYS A 98 2.01 -4.10 13.35
N ALA A 99 1.25 -4.51 14.36
CA ALA A 99 1.21 -3.86 15.66
C ALA A 99 2.28 -4.39 16.62
N ASN A 100 2.58 -3.63 17.66
CA ASN A 100 3.54 -3.96 18.71
C ASN A 100 4.98 -4.17 18.22
N VAL A 101 5.37 -3.63 17.07
CA VAL A 101 6.72 -3.73 16.51
C VAL A 101 7.72 -2.97 17.38
N LYS A 102 8.88 -3.59 17.64
CA LYS A 102 10.02 -2.97 18.32
C LYS A 102 11.23 -2.93 17.40
N ILE A 103 11.85 -1.76 17.26
CA ILE A 103 13.10 -1.54 16.52
C ILE A 103 14.05 -0.81 17.47
N ASP A 104 15.15 -1.46 17.83
CA ASP A 104 16.15 -0.85 18.71
C ASP A 104 16.90 0.28 17.99
N ALA A 105 17.37 1.27 18.74
CA ALA A 105 18.14 2.38 18.20
C ALA A 105 19.35 1.85 17.43
N GLY A 106 19.49 2.31 16.20
CA GLY A 106 20.56 1.87 15.30
C GLY A 106 20.22 0.69 14.38
N LYS A 107 19.07 0.06 14.59
CA LYS A 107 18.51 -0.98 13.71
C LYS A 107 17.59 -0.36 12.66
N SER A 108 17.40 -1.02 11.52
CA SER A 108 16.54 -0.52 10.45
C SER A 108 15.44 -1.52 10.12
N LEU A 109 14.23 -1.02 9.90
CA LEU A 109 13.21 -1.75 9.17
C LEU A 109 13.53 -1.65 7.68
N TRP A 110 13.46 -2.77 6.96
CA TRP A 110 13.43 -2.77 5.51
C TRP A 110 12.32 -3.67 4.98
N PHE A 111 11.82 -3.34 3.80
CA PHE A 111 10.86 -4.16 3.06
C PHE A 111 10.97 -3.92 1.56
N HIS A 112 10.57 -4.93 0.79
CA HIS A 112 10.40 -4.81 -0.65
C HIS A 112 8.96 -4.39 -0.96
N TRP A 113 8.81 -3.52 -1.95
CA TRP A 113 7.51 -3.10 -2.44
C TRP A 113 7.51 -2.95 -3.96
N ALA A 114 6.35 -3.15 -4.57
CA ALA A 114 6.09 -2.79 -5.95
C ALA A 114 4.68 -2.23 -6.07
N PHE A 115 4.40 -1.46 -7.12
CA PHE A 115 3.11 -0.83 -7.32
C PHE A 115 2.61 -1.10 -8.73
N SER A 116 1.35 -1.53 -8.87
CA SER A 116 0.68 -1.67 -10.15
C SER A 116 -0.46 -0.67 -10.21
N ARG A 117 -0.36 0.33 -11.09
CA ARG A 117 -1.43 1.33 -11.23
C ARG A 117 -2.58 0.81 -12.06
N PHE A 118 -3.78 1.27 -11.74
CA PHE A 118 -4.94 1.15 -12.60
C PHE A 118 -5.33 2.48 -13.23
N ASP A 119 -5.32 3.52 -12.41
CA ASP A 119 -5.89 4.81 -12.78
C ASP A 119 -4.88 5.69 -13.51
N TRP A 120 -5.41 6.73 -14.17
CA TRP A 120 -4.66 7.76 -14.86
C TRP A 120 -5.25 9.13 -14.57
N SER A 121 -4.51 10.17 -14.94
CA SER A 121 -4.94 11.56 -14.80
C SER A 121 -6.41 11.75 -15.23
N PRO A 122 -7.28 12.38 -14.41
CA PRO A 122 -6.96 13.17 -13.21
C PRO A 122 -6.89 12.38 -11.89
N GLY A 123 -7.05 11.06 -11.91
CA GLY A 123 -6.85 10.21 -10.73
C GLY A 123 -5.38 10.11 -10.34
N ASN A 124 -5.11 9.99 -9.05
CA ASN A 124 -3.75 9.84 -8.55
C ASN A 124 -3.70 8.86 -7.38
N ASP A 125 -3.79 7.57 -7.67
CA ASP A 125 -3.66 6.54 -6.64
C ASP A 125 -2.25 6.55 -6.07
N PHE A 126 -2.10 6.19 -4.82
CA PHE A 126 -0.80 6.25 -4.17
C PHE A 126 -0.60 5.18 -3.11
N ALA A 127 0.66 4.92 -2.80
CA ALA A 127 1.07 4.00 -1.75
C ALA A 127 1.94 4.73 -0.73
N VAL A 128 1.62 4.56 0.55
CA VAL A 128 2.39 5.14 1.66
C VAL A 128 2.75 4.07 2.68
N PHE A 129 3.88 4.30 3.32
CA PHE A 129 4.28 3.60 4.53
C PHE A 129 4.23 4.59 5.71
N GLU A 130 3.65 4.15 6.82
CA GLU A 130 3.46 4.93 8.04
C GLU A 130 3.95 4.13 9.26
N ALA A 131 4.59 4.81 10.20
CA ALA A 131 4.88 4.26 11.52
C ALA A 131 4.27 5.14 12.60
N TYR A 132 3.63 4.51 13.58
CA TYR A 132 2.94 5.15 14.70
C TYR A 132 3.57 4.70 16.01
N ASP A 133 3.77 5.63 16.94
CA ASP A 133 4.17 5.28 18.30
C ASP A 133 3.02 4.62 19.07
N GLY A 134 3.36 3.56 19.82
CA GLY A 134 2.38 2.78 20.58
C GLY A 134 1.50 1.86 19.72
N ASN A 135 0.53 1.22 20.36
CA ASN A 135 -0.26 0.15 19.73
C ASN A 135 -1.45 0.65 18.89
N GLY A 136 -1.60 1.97 18.76
CA GLY A 136 -2.73 2.58 18.07
C GLY A 136 -2.28 3.38 16.86
N THR A 137 -3.22 3.62 15.96
CA THR A 137 -3.02 4.45 14.76
C THR A 137 -3.94 5.68 14.78
N GLN A 138 -4.45 6.03 15.96
CA GLN A 138 -5.30 7.20 16.16
C GLN A 138 -4.40 8.39 16.47
N GLY A 139 -3.88 9.04 15.42
CA GLY A 139 -2.97 10.16 15.55
C GLY A 139 -2.16 10.39 14.27
N SER A 140 -1.20 11.30 14.35
CA SER A 140 -0.22 11.50 13.28
C SER A 140 0.87 10.42 13.36
N PRO A 141 1.33 9.87 12.24
CA PRO A 141 2.47 8.97 12.25
C PRO A 141 3.75 9.73 12.63
N VAL A 142 4.65 9.05 13.34
CA VAL A 142 6.00 9.56 13.67
C VAL A 142 6.93 9.48 12.47
N TYR A 143 6.60 8.64 11.50
CA TYR A 143 7.28 8.55 10.22
C TYR A 143 6.28 8.26 9.11
N ARG A 144 6.40 8.97 7.99
CA ARG A 144 5.61 8.71 6.79
C ARG A 144 6.50 8.82 5.57
N GLN A 145 6.39 7.86 4.67
CA GLN A 145 7.05 7.86 3.37
C GLN A 145 6.03 7.60 2.27
N LEU A 146 6.01 8.47 1.26
CA LEU A 146 5.39 8.17 -0.02
C LEU A 146 6.25 7.14 -0.76
N LEU A 147 5.70 5.96 -1.02
CA LEU A 147 6.38 4.92 -1.78
C LEU A 147 6.33 5.27 -3.28
N THR A 148 5.12 5.54 -3.77
CA THR A 148 4.87 6.02 -5.14
C THR A 148 3.45 6.53 -5.30
N GLN A 149 3.16 7.10 -6.47
CA GLN A 149 1.85 7.53 -6.92
C GLN A 149 1.69 7.25 -8.42
N SER A 150 0.45 7.04 -8.87
CA SER A 150 0.15 6.59 -10.24
C SER A 150 0.54 7.64 -11.28
N LEU A 151 0.46 8.93 -10.95
CA LEU A 151 0.87 10.00 -11.85
C LEU A 151 2.39 10.01 -12.11
N ASP A 152 3.22 9.58 -11.16
CA ASP A 152 4.67 9.49 -11.40
C ASP A 152 5.00 8.38 -12.41
N LEU A 153 4.32 7.24 -12.29
CA LEU A 153 4.42 6.17 -13.29
C LEU A 153 3.82 6.60 -14.63
N GLU A 154 2.79 7.45 -14.65
CA GLU A 154 2.24 8.02 -15.88
C GLU A 154 3.23 8.88 -16.63
N LYS A 155 3.95 9.76 -15.92
CA LYS A 155 4.99 10.62 -16.50
C LYS A 155 6.09 9.79 -17.19
N THR A 156 6.33 8.56 -16.75
CA THR A 156 7.28 7.62 -17.35
C THR A 156 6.65 6.59 -18.29
N SER A 157 5.36 6.72 -18.62
CA SER A 157 4.59 5.75 -19.43
C SER A 157 4.63 4.31 -18.89
N GLN A 158 4.77 4.16 -17.57
CA GLN A 158 4.77 2.87 -16.88
C GLN A 158 3.41 2.58 -16.25
N TRP A 159 3.02 1.30 -16.25
CA TRP A 159 1.83 0.79 -15.55
C TRP A 159 2.16 0.15 -14.21
N TYR A 160 3.44 -0.04 -13.93
CA TYR A 160 3.93 -0.65 -12.70
C TYR A 160 5.34 -0.18 -12.39
N SER A 161 5.75 -0.31 -11.14
CA SER A 161 7.15 -0.26 -10.74
C SER A 161 7.72 -1.68 -10.65
N ASP A 162 9.02 -1.86 -10.89
CA ASP A 162 9.70 -3.08 -10.42
C ASP A 162 9.73 -3.14 -8.88
N TRP A 163 10.20 -4.27 -8.33
CA TRP A 163 10.50 -4.39 -6.90
C TRP A 163 11.53 -3.34 -6.48
N ARG A 164 11.18 -2.56 -5.45
CA ARG A 164 12.01 -1.53 -4.83
C ARG A 164 12.16 -1.83 -3.35
N VAL A 165 13.22 -1.31 -2.76
CA VAL A 165 13.48 -1.42 -1.32
C VAL A 165 13.09 -0.11 -0.65
N CYS A 166 12.38 -0.22 0.47
CA CYS A 166 12.22 0.85 1.44
C CYS A 166 13.01 0.48 2.69
N ALA A 167 13.74 1.43 3.26
CA ALA A 167 14.46 1.28 4.51
C ALA A 167 14.19 2.47 5.41
N TRP A 168 13.82 2.21 6.66
CA TRP A 168 13.59 3.23 7.67
C TRP A 168 14.31 2.85 8.96
N ARG A 169 15.09 3.78 9.49
CA ARG A 169 15.84 3.64 10.74
C ARG A 169 15.35 4.72 11.72
N PRO A 170 14.70 4.36 12.83
CA PRO A 170 14.32 5.33 13.84
C PRO A 170 15.57 5.86 14.58
N ASP A 171 15.55 7.14 14.93
CA ASP A 171 16.66 7.79 15.65
C ASP A 171 16.80 7.30 17.10
N THR A 172 15.70 6.79 17.66
CA THR A 172 15.60 6.24 19.02
C THR A 172 14.95 4.86 18.97
N ASN A 173 14.85 4.18 20.11
CA ASN A 173 14.10 2.92 20.19
C ASN A 173 12.64 3.17 19.79
N PHE A 174 12.19 2.51 18.73
CA PHE A 174 10.79 2.54 18.29
C PHE A 174 10.00 1.40 18.92
N SER A 175 8.78 1.70 19.37
CA SER A 175 7.81 0.70 19.80
C SER A 175 6.42 1.13 19.40
N GLY A 176 5.86 0.50 18.37
CA GLY A 176 4.50 0.82 17.95
C GLY A 176 3.97 0.03 16.76
N THR A 177 3.22 0.69 15.88
CA THR A 177 2.52 0.05 14.76
C THR A 177 3.08 0.53 13.44
N LEU A 178 3.40 -0.43 12.56
CA LEU A 178 3.75 -0.20 11.17
C LEU A 178 2.51 -0.37 10.30
N ARG A 179 2.33 0.48 9.29
CA ARG A 179 1.21 0.42 8.37
C ARG A 179 1.67 0.67 6.93
N TRP A 180 1.25 -0.20 6.03
CA TRP A 180 1.34 0.00 4.59
C TRP A 180 -0.06 0.27 4.05
N VAL A 181 -0.19 1.29 3.21
CA VAL A 181 -1.48 1.71 2.66
C VAL A 181 -1.36 1.87 1.16
N VAL A 182 -2.34 1.35 0.43
CA VAL A 182 -2.65 1.78 -0.93
C VAL A 182 -3.98 2.52 -0.91
N SER A 183 -4.05 3.64 -1.60
CA SER A 183 -5.22 4.49 -1.64
C SER A 183 -5.56 4.86 -3.07
N ASN A 184 -6.85 4.83 -3.37
CA ASN A 184 -7.40 5.61 -4.47
C ASN A 184 -7.29 7.08 -4.12
N GLY A 185 -6.67 7.86 -5.00
CA GLY A 185 -6.43 9.27 -4.74
C GLY A 185 -7.26 10.18 -5.63
N LEU A 186 -7.81 11.22 -5.01
CA LEU A 186 -8.60 12.25 -5.64
C LEU A 186 -7.79 13.54 -5.66
N SER A 187 -7.43 13.99 -6.87
CA SER A 187 -6.89 15.34 -7.05
C SER A 187 -7.97 16.36 -6.69
N THR A 188 -7.64 17.34 -5.83
CA THR A 188 -8.58 18.36 -5.31
C THR A 188 -9.18 19.29 -6.36
N SER A 189 -8.65 19.28 -7.59
CA SER A 189 -9.21 19.97 -8.76
C SER A 189 -10.37 19.22 -9.44
N THR A 190 -10.64 17.98 -9.04
CA THR A 190 -11.72 17.15 -9.58
C THR A 190 -12.94 17.25 -8.66
N GLY A 191 -14.02 17.88 -9.13
CA GLY A 191 -15.26 17.95 -8.36
C GLY A 191 -15.81 16.56 -8.04
N LEU A 192 -16.13 16.31 -6.78
CA LEU A 192 -16.91 15.15 -6.39
C LEU A 192 -18.38 15.35 -6.83
N PRO A 193 -19.07 14.30 -7.29
CA PRO A 193 -18.61 12.92 -7.39
C PRO A 193 -17.87 12.64 -8.71
N ARG A 194 -16.70 11.97 -8.65
CA ARG A 194 -16.13 11.30 -9.82
C ARG A 194 -16.88 9.97 -10.00
N PRO A 195 -17.60 9.74 -11.12
CA PRO A 195 -18.17 8.43 -11.41
C PRO A 195 -17.03 7.40 -11.38
N GLY A 196 -17.08 6.44 -10.45
CA GLY A 196 -16.04 5.42 -10.33
C GLY A 196 -14.76 5.83 -9.59
N GLY A 197 -14.69 6.98 -8.91
CA GLY A 197 -13.50 7.39 -8.14
C GLY A 197 -13.17 6.49 -6.94
N ALA A 198 -14.18 5.85 -6.35
CA ALA A 198 -14.05 4.84 -5.28
C ALA A 198 -13.81 3.42 -5.83
N ALA A 199 -13.45 3.31 -7.11
CA ALA A 199 -13.81 2.12 -7.87
C ALA A 199 -12.63 1.50 -8.62
N ARG A 200 -11.56 2.24 -8.88
CA ARG A 200 -10.45 1.85 -9.76
C ARG A 200 -9.15 1.60 -8.99
N PRO A 201 -9.04 0.51 -8.21
CA PRO A 201 -7.90 0.32 -7.32
C PRO A 201 -6.60 0.07 -8.06
N SER A 202 -5.56 0.81 -7.67
CA SER A 202 -4.18 0.35 -7.84
C SER A 202 -3.82 -0.70 -6.78
N ALA A 203 -2.75 -1.48 -7.01
CA ALA A 203 -2.27 -2.46 -6.05
C ALA A 203 -0.88 -2.11 -5.51
N LEU A 204 -0.69 -2.34 -4.21
CA LEU A 204 0.61 -2.32 -3.55
C LEU A 204 1.02 -3.74 -3.19
N LEU A 205 2.17 -4.16 -3.67
CA LEU A 205 2.78 -5.46 -3.39
C LEU A 205 3.82 -5.25 -2.29
N ILE A 206 3.84 -6.10 -1.28
CA ILE A 206 4.78 -6.05 -0.15
C ILE A 206 5.42 -7.41 0.05
N ASP A 207 6.73 -7.44 0.26
CA ASP A 207 7.49 -8.64 0.60
C ASP A 207 8.66 -8.30 1.55
N CYS A 208 9.22 -9.31 2.22
CA CYS A 208 10.46 -9.22 3.00
C CYS A 208 10.49 -8.11 4.05
N VAL A 209 9.50 -8.04 4.93
CA VAL A 209 9.48 -7.08 6.03
C VAL A 209 10.44 -7.55 7.13
N GLU A 210 11.62 -6.98 7.25
CA GLU A 210 12.64 -7.42 8.21
C GLU A 210 13.23 -6.25 9.01
N ILE A 211 13.82 -6.57 10.17
CA ILE A 211 14.59 -5.62 10.99
C ILE A 211 16.04 -6.09 11.00
N ASP A 212 16.98 -5.23 10.61
CA ASP A 212 18.43 -5.48 10.60
C ASP A 212 19.19 -4.78 11.74
#